data_AF-C3TX95-F1
#
_entry.id   AF-C3TX95-F1
#
_cell.length_a   1.000
_cell.length_b   1.000
_cell.length_c   1.000
_cell.angle_alpha   90.00
_cell.angle_beta   90.00
_cell.angle_gamma   90.00
#
_symmetry.space_group_name_H-M   'P 1'
#
loop_
_entity.id
_entity.type
_entity.pdbx_description
1 polymer ?
#
loop_
_entity_poly.entity_id
_entity_poly.type
_entity_poly.pdbx_seq_one_letter_code
_entity_poly.pdbx_strand_id
1 'polypeptide(L)'
;MDTDQKESIINDLIAFQESTEYYAKVDKAWKRGYLLYGPPSTGKSTVIAAMAHFLDYDVYGLELTVVKNNTELRKLFIETTGESIIVIEDIDCSIDHTGKRRKDKKGANEFDDDENPNLLTDPEKDETSKVTLSRLLNFIDGLWSSCGGDHYKRIDIL
;
A
#
# COMPACT_ATOMS: atom_id res chain seq x y z
N MET A 1 22.11 -1.77 -5.87
CA MET A 1 21.95 -1.41 -4.45
C MET A 1 23.31 -1.43 -3.79
N ASP A 2 23.59 -0.39 -3.02
CA ASP A 2 24.81 -0.30 -2.23
C ASP A 2 24.80 -1.37 -1.10
N THR A 3 25.97 -1.77 -0.62
CA THR A 3 26.10 -2.76 0.45
C THR A 3 25.44 -2.26 1.73
N ASP A 4 25.57 -0.97 2.04
CA ASP A 4 25.03 -0.35 3.24
C ASP A 4 23.49 -0.36 3.23
N GLN A 5 22.89 -0.20 2.05
CA GLN A 5 21.43 -0.26 1.88
C GLN A 5 20.89 -1.67 2.13
N LYS A 6 21.61 -2.69 1.67
CA LYS A 6 21.20 -4.09 1.89
C LYS A 6 21.28 -4.45 3.37
N GLU A 7 22.35 -4.05 4.05
CA GLU A 7 22.51 -4.30 5.48
C GLU A 7 21.43 -3.60 6.31
N SER A 8 21.11 -2.34 5.95
CA SER A 8 20.00 -1.60 6.56
C SER A 8 18.66 -2.34 6.42
N ILE A 9 18.34 -2.85 5.22
CA ILE A 9 17.11 -3.63 4.98
C ILE A 9 17.11 -4.90 5.84
N ILE A 10 18.20 -5.67 5.86
CA ILE A 10 18.27 -6.91 6.64
C ILE A 10 18.08 -6.64 8.13
N ASN A 11 18.78 -5.64 8.67
CA ASN A 11 18.64 -5.25 10.08
C ASN A 11 17.20 -4.83 10.41
N ASP A 12 16.54 -4.14 9.48
CA ASP A 12 15.16 -3.74 9.66
C ASP A 12 14.17 -4.91 9.63
N LEU A 13 14.41 -5.91 8.78
CA LEU A 13 13.61 -7.13 8.74
C LEU A 13 13.75 -7.95 10.02
N ILE A 14 14.97 -8.06 10.56
CA ILE A 14 15.22 -8.70 11.86
C ILE A 14 14.45 -7.96 12.96
N ALA A 15 14.61 -6.63 13.03
CA ALA A 15 13.88 -5.82 14.00
C ALA A 15 12.36 -5.98 13.86
N PHE A 16 11.84 -6.01 12.64
CA PHE A 16 10.43 -6.24 12.37
C PHE A 16 9.95 -7.60 12.87
N GLN A 17 10.73 -8.66 12.69
CA GLN A 17 10.40 -10.02 13.13
C GLN A 17 10.41 -10.15 14.65
N GLU A 18 11.35 -9.49 15.34
CA GLU A 18 11.54 -9.55 16.79
C GLU A 18 10.62 -8.59 17.57
N SER A 19 9.98 -7.62 16.90
CA SER A 19 9.18 -6.56 17.54
C SER A 19 7.80 -6.99 18.08
N THR A 20 7.59 -8.27 18.36
CA THR A 20 6.32 -8.82 18.90
C THR A 20 5.78 -8.03 20.08
N GLU A 21 6.64 -7.83 21.08
CA GLU A 21 6.27 -7.15 22.33
C GLU A 21 5.97 -5.67 22.11
N TYR A 22 6.68 -5.04 21.16
CA TYR A 22 6.46 -3.64 20.83
C TYR A 22 5.06 -3.46 20.24
N TYR A 23 4.72 -4.20 19.18
CA TYR A 23 3.43 -4.08 18.49
C TYR A 23 2.26 -4.48 19.41
N ALA A 24 2.43 -5.51 20.23
CA ALA A 24 1.45 -5.91 21.24
C ALA A 24 1.20 -4.83 22.30
N LYS A 25 2.25 -4.09 22.71
CA LYS A 25 2.15 -3.05 23.75
C LYS A 25 1.48 -1.77 23.24
N VAL A 26 1.71 -1.40 21.99
CA VAL A 26 1.22 -0.12 21.43
C VAL A 26 -0.15 -0.26 20.73
N ASP A 27 -0.72 -1.46 20.68
CA ASP A 27 -1.98 -1.77 19.98
C ASP A 27 -1.98 -1.24 18.54
N LYS A 28 -0.85 -1.42 17.85
CA LYS A 28 -0.68 -1.03 16.44
C LYS A 28 -0.60 -2.26 15.57
N ALA A 29 -1.14 -2.13 14.36
CA ALA A 29 -1.00 -3.15 13.33
C ALA A 29 0.49 -3.45 13.06
N TRP A 30 0.82 -4.73 12.97
CA TRP A 30 2.19 -5.19 12.74
C TRP A 30 2.56 -5.14 11.26
N LYS A 31 2.77 -3.91 10.78
CA LYS A 31 3.08 -3.64 9.37
C LYS A 31 4.42 -2.94 9.19
N ARG A 32 5.02 -3.14 8.02
CA ARG A 32 6.22 -2.42 7.55
C ARG A 32 6.04 -1.97 6.11
N GLY A 33 6.46 -0.75 5.78
CA GLY A 33 6.44 -0.21 4.43
C GLY A 33 7.84 0.00 3.86
N TYR A 34 8.07 -0.38 2.61
CA TYR A 34 9.29 -0.07 1.85
C TYR A 34 8.92 0.62 0.54
N LEU A 35 9.78 1.53 0.07
CA LEU A 35 9.71 2.13 -1.25
C LEU A 35 10.98 1.75 -2.02
N LEU A 36 10.85 0.92 -3.04
CA LEU A 36 11.98 0.48 -3.87
C LEU A 36 11.95 1.20 -5.21
N TYR A 37 12.78 2.23 -5.35
CA TYR A 37 12.83 3.04 -6.57
C TYR A 37 14.19 2.97 -7.27
N GLY A 38 14.19 3.25 -8.57
CA GLY A 38 15.39 3.31 -9.40
C GLY A 38 15.14 2.78 -10.82
N PRO A 39 16.14 2.91 -11.72
CA PRO A 39 16.02 2.47 -13.11
C PRO A 39 15.52 1.01 -13.25
N PRO A 40 14.90 0.65 -14.38
CA PRO A 40 14.56 -0.75 -14.66
C PRO A 40 15.82 -1.63 -14.61
N SER A 41 15.64 -2.91 -14.30
CA SER A 41 16.74 -3.90 -14.25
C SER A 41 17.80 -3.67 -13.16
N THR A 42 17.48 -2.92 -12.09
CA THR A 42 18.37 -2.72 -10.93
C THR A 42 18.20 -3.76 -9.81
N GLY A 43 17.41 -4.80 -10.05
CA GLY A 43 17.23 -5.92 -9.12
C GLY A 43 16.24 -5.69 -7.99
N LYS A 44 15.30 -4.72 -8.13
CA LYS A 44 14.25 -4.46 -7.14
C LYS A 44 13.44 -5.72 -6.81
N SER A 45 12.90 -6.39 -7.83
CA SER A 45 12.16 -7.65 -7.66
C SER A 45 13.02 -8.77 -7.06
N THR A 46 14.34 -8.77 -7.33
CA THR A 46 15.28 -9.71 -6.71
C THR A 46 15.43 -9.46 -5.20
N VAL A 47 15.44 -8.20 -4.77
CA VAL A 47 15.46 -7.84 -3.35
C VAL A 47 14.16 -8.30 -2.69
N ILE A 48 13.01 -8.05 -3.31
CA ILE A 48 11.70 -8.51 -2.79
C ILE A 48 11.69 -10.04 -2.61
N ALA A 49 12.14 -10.78 -3.61
CA ALA A 49 12.23 -12.24 -3.52
C ALA A 49 13.16 -12.71 -2.38
N ALA A 50 14.28 -12.00 -2.16
CA ALA A 50 15.18 -12.29 -1.05
C ALA A 50 14.55 -11.98 0.31
N MET A 51 13.79 -10.88 0.43
CA MET A 51 13.06 -10.53 1.66
C MET A 51 12.01 -11.58 2.01
N ALA A 52 11.22 -12.01 1.01
CA ALA A 52 10.21 -13.04 1.18
C ALA A 52 10.81 -14.37 1.66
N HIS A 53 11.90 -14.80 1.02
CA HIS A 53 12.61 -16.01 1.43
C HIS A 53 13.26 -15.89 2.81
N PHE A 54 13.77 -14.70 3.17
CA PHE A 54 14.37 -14.47 4.49
C PHE A 54 13.35 -14.57 5.61
N LEU A 55 12.13 -14.08 5.39
CA LEU A 55 11.05 -14.07 6.37
C LEU A 55 10.13 -15.30 6.32
N ASP A 56 10.24 -16.13 5.29
CA ASP A 56 9.28 -17.20 4.95
C ASP A 56 7.86 -16.67 4.68
N TYR A 57 7.77 -15.58 3.90
CA TYR A 57 6.51 -14.87 3.62
C TYR A 57 6.00 -15.11 2.20
N ASP A 58 4.67 -15.16 2.05
CA ASP A 58 4.01 -15.19 0.75
C ASP A 58 4.10 -13.83 0.03
N VAL A 59 4.24 -13.82 -1.31
CA VAL A 59 4.35 -12.59 -2.10
C VAL A 59 3.10 -12.40 -2.97
N TYR A 60 2.44 -11.26 -2.81
CA TYR A 60 1.26 -10.85 -3.57
C TYR A 60 1.61 -9.66 -4.47
N GLY A 61 1.61 -9.86 -5.78
CA GLY A 61 1.75 -8.78 -6.75
C GLY A 61 0.40 -8.11 -7.02
N LEU A 62 0.32 -6.81 -6.80
CA LEU A 62 -0.87 -5.99 -7.06
C LEU A 62 -0.61 -5.06 -8.24
N GLU A 63 -1.27 -5.35 -9.37
CA GLU A 63 -1.22 -4.51 -10.56
C GLU A 63 -2.41 -3.53 -10.58
N LEU A 64 -2.17 -2.25 -10.27
CA LEU A 64 -3.23 -1.24 -10.17
C LEU A 64 -3.98 -0.99 -11.49
N THR A 65 -3.38 -1.33 -12.62
CA THR A 65 -3.99 -1.19 -13.96
C THR A 65 -5.15 -2.15 -14.19
N VAL A 66 -5.14 -3.30 -13.51
CA VAL A 66 -6.14 -4.38 -13.65
C VAL A 66 -7.30 -4.19 -12.68
N VAL A 67 -7.06 -3.51 -11.56
CA VAL A 67 -8.06 -3.25 -10.52
C VAL A 67 -9.08 -2.21 -11.01
N LYS A 68 -10.35 -2.59 -11.09
CA LYS A 68 -11.41 -1.78 -11.73
C LYS A 68 -11.90 -0.64 -10.86
N ASN A 69 -12.08 -0.91 -9.56
CA ASN A 69 -12.68 0.02 -8.62
C ASN A 69 -12.10 -0.16 -7.20
N ASN A 70 -12.46 0.76 -6.30
CA ASN A 70 -11.98 0.72 -4.91
C ASN A 70 -12.54 -0.47 -4.11
N THR A 71 -13.70 -1.02 -4.49
CA THR A 71 -14.25 -2.22 -3.85
C THR A 71 -13.37 -3.45 -4.12
N GLU A 72 -12.93 -3.64 -5.36
CA GLU A 72 -12.02 -4.70 -5.76
C GLU A 72 -10.66 -4.54 -5.06
N LEU A 73 -10.13 -3.31 -5.02
CA LEU A 73 -8.91 -3.00 -4.29
C LEU A 73 -9.02 -3.36 -2.81
N ARG A 74 -10.13 -2.97 -2.16
CA ARG A 74 -10.40 -3.32 -0.75
C ARG A 74 -10.44 -4.84 -0.57
N LYS A 75 -11.12 -5.55 -1.46
CA LYS A 75 -11.28 -7.01 -1.37
C LYS A 75 -9.91 -7.71 -1.41
N LEU A 76 -9.02 -7.30 -2.32
CA LEU A 76 -7.67 -7.86 -2.42
C LEU A 76 -6.86 -7.66 -1.13
N PHE A 77 -6.96 -6.49 -0.50
CA PHE A 77 -6.28 -6.21 0.77
C PHE A 77 -6.83 -7.04 1.95
N ILE A 78 -8.12 -7.36 1.95
CA ILE A 78 -8.77 -8.18 2.99
C ILE A 78 -8.47 -9.67 2.79
N GLU A 79 -8.43 -10.14 1.54
CA GLU A 79 -8.18 -11.55 1.21
C GLU A 79 -6.71 -11.96 1.40
N THR A 80 -5.80 -11.00 1.55
CA THR A 80 -4.39 -11.28 1.81
C THR A 80 -4.18 -11.83 3.22
N THR A 81 -3.45 -12.94 3.32
CA THR A 81 -3.12 -13.59 4.60
C THR A 81 -2.06 -12.81 5.39
N GLY A 82 -1.92 -13.12 6.69
CA GLY A 82 -0.76 -12.69 7.46
C GLY A 82 0.52 -13.37 6.95
N GLU A 83 1.67 -12.88 7.42
CA GLU A 83 3.00 -13.36 7.00
C GLU A 83 3.19 -13.21 5.48
N SER A 84 2.88 -12.02 4.99
CA SER A 84 2.85 -11.71 3.56
C SER A 84 3.55 -10.41 3.19
N ILE A 85 3.99 -10.33 1.94
CA ILE A 85 4.52 -9.14 1.28
C ILE A 85 3.59 -8.76 0.14
N ILE A 86 2.98 -7.58 0.19
CA ILE A 86 2.23 -7.01 -0.94
C ILE A 86 3.15 -6.09 -1.73
N VAL A 87 3.28 -6.34 -3.02
CA VAL A 87 4.08 -5.56 -3.96
C VAL A 87 3.14 -4.78 -4.86
N ILE A 88 3.28 -3.46 -4.86
CA ILE A 88 2.50 -2.56 -5.70
C ILE A 88 3.45 -1.97 -6.74
N GLU A 89 3.41 -2.49 -7.96
CA GLU A 89 4.29 -2.03 -9.05
C GLU A 89 3.68 -0.84 -9.81
N ASP A 90 4.53 -0.03 -10.44
CA ASP A 90 4.17 1.04 -11.37
C ASP A 90 3.13 2.05 -10.84
N ILE A 91 3.30 2.46 -9.57
CA ILE A 91 2.47 3.49 -8.91
C ILE A 91 2.58 4.87 -9.58
N ASP A 92 3.67 5.14 -10.29
CA ASP A 92 3.89 6.38 -11.03
C ASP A 92 3.14 6.40 -12.36
N CYS A 93 3.08 5.26 -13.07
CA CYS A 93 2.43 5.15 -14.37
C CYS A 93 0.89 5.06 -14.29
N SER A 94 0.35 4.55 -13.19
CA SER A 94 -1.09 4.28 -13.04
C SER A 94 -1.93 5.50 -12.61
N ILE A 95 -1.30 6.54 -12.04
CA ILE A 95 -1.98 7.64 -11.32
C ILE A 95 -2.07 8.95 -12.14
N ASP A 96 -1.76 8.88 -13.43
CA ASP A 96 -1.66 9.98 -14.41
C ASP A 96 -2.96 10.80 -14.67
N HIS A 97 -3.94 10.75 -13.77
CA HIS A 97 -5.15 11.58 -13.79
C HIS A 97 -5.25 12.59 -12.62
N THR A 98 -4.33 12.59 -11.65
CA THR A 98 -4.39 13.55 -10.52
C THR A 98 -3.56 14.83 -10.69
N GLY A 99 -2.70 14.90 -11.72
CA GLY A 99 -1.76 16.01 -11.93
C GLY A 99 -2.30 17.23 -12.71
N LYS A 100 -3.42 17.13 -13.43
CA LYS A 100 -4.08 18.32 -14.00
C LYS A 100 -4.95 18.99 -12.93
N ARG A 101 -4.30 19.53 -11.89
CA ARG A 101 -4.86 20.67 -11.14
C ARG A 101 -5.09 21.77 -12.17
N ARG A 102 -6.36 21.91 -12.57
CA ARG A 102 -6.87 22.88 -13.55
C ARG A 102 -6.38 24.29 -13.19
N LYS A 103 -5.27 24.71 -13.78
CA LYS A 103 -5.04 26.12 -14.09
C LYS A 103 -5.59 26.34 -15.48
N ASP A 104 -6.87 26.70 -15.55
CA ASP A 104 -7.33 27.85 -16.34
C ASP A 104 -8.85 28.07 -16.18
N LYS A 105 -9.21 29.35 -16.22
CA LYS A 105 -10.40 29.97 -15.63
C LYS A 105 -11.61 30.02 -16.58
N LYS A 106 -12.80 30.01 -15.94
CA LYS A 106 -14.10 30.65 -16.27
C LYS A 106 -15.08 29.95 -17.21
N GLY A 107 -16.25 29.57 -16.65
CA GLY A 107 -17.51 29.35 -17.36
C GLY A 107 -18.52 28.51 -16.57
N ALA A 108 -19.24 29.15 -15.64
CA ALA A 108 -20.43 28.75 -14.86
C ALA A 108 -21.03 27.32 -15.01
N ASN A 109 -21.07 26.57 -13.90
CA ASN A 109 -22.29 26.27 -13.12
C ASN A 109 -21.94 25.42 -11.88
N GLU A 110 -22.19 26.00 -10.69
CA GLU A 110 -22.61 25.44 -9.37
C GLU A 110 -22.08 24.04 -8.99
N PHE A 111 -20.98 23.92 -8.23
CA PHE A 111 -20.89 23.86 -6.74
C PHE A 111 -21.83 22.84 -6.07
N ASP A 112 -21.25 21.74 -5.58
CA ASP A 112 -21.24 21.53 -4.14
C ASP A 112 -19.92 20.89 -3.70
N ASP A 113 -19.32 21.56 -2.73
CA ASP A 113 -18.12 21.21 -2.00
C ASP A 113 -18.30 19.88 -1.27
N ASP A 114 -17.24 19.06 -1.22
CA ASP A 114 -17.04 18.23 -0.03
C ASP A 114 -15.54 17.97 0.21
N GLU A 115 -14.85 19.06 0.57
CA GLU A 115 -13.80 18.95 1.59
C GLU A 115 -14.49 18.64 2.93
N ASN A 116 -14.86 17.38 3.16
CA ASN A 116 -15.18 16.87 4.50
C ASN A 116 -14.16 15.79 4.87
N PRO A 117 -13.39 15.96 5.95
CA PRO A 117 -12.60 14.87 6.54
C PRO A 117 -13.49 13.91 7.35
N ASN A 118 -14.75 13.71 6.95
CA ASN A 118 -15.67 12.82 7.64
C ASN A 118 -15.59 11.40 7.07
N LEU A 119 -15.06 10.56 7.95
CA LEU A 119 -15.12 9.11 7.96
C LEU A 119 -16.52 8.61 7.55
N LEU A 120 -16.54 7.51 6.77
CA LEU A 120 -17.71 6.77 6.30
C LEU A 120 -18.41 7.39 5.07
N THR A 121 -17.84 7.15 3.89
CA THR A 121 -18.53 7.38 2.60
C THR A 121 -19.30 6.11 2.20
N ASP A 122 -20.53 6.31 1.71
CA ASP A 122 -21.46 5.26 1.24
C ASP A 122 -20.76 4.25 0.30
N PRO A 123 -20.89 2.93 0.54
CA PRO A 123 -20.26 1.90 -0.29
C PRO A 123 -20.76 1.92 -1.75
N GLU A 124 -21.95 2.45 -2.03
CA GLU A 124 -22.54 2.44 -3.38
C GLU A 124 -21.89 3.42 -4.36
N LYS A 125 -21.21 4.48 -3.89
CA LYS A 125 -20.52 5.44 -4.77
C LYS A 125 -19.13 4.98 -5.19
N ASP A 126 -18.52 4.02 -4.50
CA ASP A 126 -17.15 3.56 -4.78
C ASP A 126 -17.07 2.46 -5.87
N GLU A 127 -18.20 1.86 -6.25
CA GLU A 127 -18.28 0.80 -7.27
C GLU A 127 -17.85 1.26 -8.68
N THR A 128 -17.95 2.57 -8.97
CA THR A 128 -17.67 3.13 -10.31
C THR A 128 -16.45 4.04 -10.36
N SER A 129 -15.85 4.35 -9.21
CA SER A 129 -14.70 5.24 -9.12
C SER A 129 -13.44 4.47 -9.48
N LYS A 130 -12.65 5.02 -10.44
CA LYS A 130 -11.31 4.50 -10.74
C LYS A 130 -10.45 4.56 -9.48
N VAL A 131 -9.52 3.61 -9.36
CA VAL A 131 -8.53 3.60 -8.29
C VAL A 131 -7.74 4.91 -8.28
N THR A 132 -7.61 5.53 -7.11
CA THR A 132 -6.79 6.73 -6.89
C THR A 132 -5.67 6.42 -5.90
N LEU A 133 -4.54 7.15 -6.00
CA LEU A 133 -3.45 7.03 -5.02
C LEU A 133 -3.93 7.32 -3.59
N SER A 134 -4.81 8.31 -3.42
CA SER A 134 -5.37 8.63 -2.10
C SER A 134 -6.14 7.45 -1.50
N ARG A 135 -6.89 6.70 -2.33
CA ARG A 135 -7.62 5.52 -1.88
C ARG A 135 -6.66 4.38 -1.56
N LEU A 136 -5.67 4.13 -2.42
CA LEU A 136 -4.61 3.16 -2.17
C LEU A 136 -3.90 3.41 -0.83
N LEU A 137 -3.47 4.65 -0.58
CA LEU A 137 -2.81 5.03 0.68
C LEU A 137 -3.73 4.82 1.88
N ASN A 138 -5.01 5.18 1.76
CA ASN A 138 -6.00 4.91 2.82
C ASN A 138 -6.17 3.40 3.09
N PHE A 139 -5.98 2.53 2.10
CA PHE A 139 -6.03 1.08 2.30
C PHE A 139 -4.76 0.53 2.98
N ILE A 140 -3.58 1.08 2.65
CA ILE A 140 -2.30 0.72 3.29
C ILE A 140 -2.29 1.19 4.76
N ASP A 141 -2.63 2.46 5.00
CA ASP A 141 -2.60 3.09 6.32
C ASP A 141 -3.77 2.63 7.23
N GLY A 142 -4.88 2.20 6.64
CA GLY A 142 -6.15 2.03 7.34
C GLY A 142 -6.30 0.78 8.23
N LEU A 143 -7.37 0.83 9.03
CA LEU A 143 -7.95 -0.22 9.90
C LEU A 143 -8.32 -1.54 9.16
N TRP A 144 -8.27 -1.54 7.83
CA TRP A 144 -8.63 -2.69 7.00
C TRP A 144 -7.54 -3.78 6.98
N SER A 145 -6.33 -3.43 7.38
CA SER A 145 -5.20 -4.36 7.46
C SER A 145 -4.74 -4.56 8.91
N SER A 146 -5.56 -4.18 9.90
CA SER A 146 -5.36 -4.47 11.33
C SER A 146 -6.24 -5.62 11.85
N CYS A 147 -6.99 -6.30 10.98
CA CYS A 147 -7.97 -7.30 11.38
C CYS A 147 -7.39 -8.72 11.25
N GLY A 148 -6.43 -9.03 12.11
CA GLY A 148 -5.96 -10.39 12.36
C GLY A 148 -5.16 -10.33 13.65
N GLY A 149 -5.33 -11.30 14.54
CA GLY A 149 -4.70 -11.29 15.88
C GLY A 149 -3.17 -11.29 15.84
N ASP A 150 -2.52 -11.84 16.85
CA ASP A 150 -1.05 -11.84 17.05
C ASP A 150 -0.21 -12.38 15.86
N HIS A 151 -0.85 -12.90 14.82
CA HIS A 151 -0.25 -13.47 13.61
C HIS A 151 -0.35 -12.58 12.35
N TYR A 152 -1.00 -11.41 12.39
CA TYR A 152 -1.11 -10.57 11.18
C TYR A 152 0.10 -9.65 11.01
N LYS A 153 1.18 -10.22 10.46
CA LYS A 153 2.40 -9.50 10.05
C LYS A 153 2.35 -9.25 8.55
N ARG A 154 2.61 -8.02 8.12
CA ARG A 154 2.55 -7.68 6.70
C ARG A 154 3.62 -6.67 6.30
N ILE A 155 4.18 -6.85 5.11
CA ILE A 155 5.07 -5.86 4.48
C ILE A 155 4.40 -5.33 3.22
N ASP A 156 4.39 -4.01 3.06
CA ASP A 156 3.93 -3.33 1.85
C ASP A 156 5.12 -2.73 1.12
N ILE A 157 5.30 -3.07 -0.16
CA ILE A 157 6.37 -2.56 -1.01
C ILE A 157 5.77 -1.77 -2.15
N LEU A 158 6.17 -0.50 -2.24
CA LEU A 158 5.79 0.46 -3.28
C LEU A 158 6.97 0.77 -4.22
#